data_AF-A0AAW1Q557-F1
#
_entry.id   AF-A0AAW1Q557-F1
#
_cell.length_a   1.000
_cell.length_b   1.000
_cell.length_c   1.000
_cell.angle_alpha   90.00
_cell.angle_beta   90.00
_cell.angle_gamma   90.00
#
_symmetry.space_group_name_H-M   'P 1'
#
loop_
_entity.id
_entity.type
_entity.pdbx_description
1 polymer ?
#
loop_
_entity_poly.entity_id
_entity_poly.type
_entity_poly.pdbx_seq_one_letter_code
_entity_poly.pdbx_strand_id
1 'polypeptide(L)'
;MLVVKQQLLTEDPLDAQLLHIRPLTPTVKHFRLKVGDSRFTFRPGQWVDFFAGHGVDAVGGYSITSSPQQLEREHTFELAVKQSRHAPALWLHEQAYAGAKVRVRVGGEFFATNEDVQRPLLLVAGGIGITPLMSMLGHAVDLAEQDGAQPLSAVLLYSVASGDELAFAQELLGLQKRSKGRLRICVKVTASAAVPPSTSPAAADINQLQPQTGRLTAQDLQAALAELGPRMSFIHLKNLTAGVTPANLGLPKDSQALAGFISVPVTCGLLVWLINQHEPSWHKRLKRPNWQPPSWLSGGVWVLLYAMMGLASYKVWTHGGLEAQRQPLVWYSVQLITNVAWHPILDALLAKQLGATFFLSSAFIAVVVTTMIEFWKADLVAGVLLLPYVIWLTWLAAVNYSIWRLNAQRRQGKRTRNKPKSK
;
A
#
# COMPACT_ATOMS: atom_id res chain seq x y z
N MET A 1 6.61 -18.53 14.91
CA MET A 1 7.92 -18.08 14.37
C MET A 1 7.66 -16.88 13.45
N LEU A 2 7.52 -15.63 13.92
CA LEU A 2 8.37 -14.91 14.88
C LEU A 2 9.78 -14.62 14.33
N VAL A 3 9.88 -14.15 13.07
CA VAL A 3 11.16 -13.61 12.52
C VAL A 3 10.95 -12.34 11.66
N VAL A 4 9.78 -12.10 11.06
CA VAL A 4 9.59 -10.92 10.17
C VAL A 4 9.21 -9.62 10.90
N LYS A 5 8.92 -9.67 12.21
CA LYS A 5 8.67 -8.44 13.01
C LYS A 5 9.95 -7.71 13.44
N GLN A 6 11.14 -8.27 13.20
CA GLN A 6 12.38 -7.79 13.80
C GLN A 6 13.19 -6.82 12.95
N GLN A 7 12.99 -6.73 11.63
CA GLN A 7 13.89 -5.95 10.75
C GLN A 7 13.63 -4.44 10.68
N LEU A 8 12.57 -3.92 11.30
CA LEU A 8 12.37 -2.47 11.53
C LEU A 8 12.45 -2.10 13.03
N LEU A 9 12.76 -3.07 13.90
CA LEU A 9 12.93 -2.90 15.36
C LEU A 9 14.41 -2.93 15.79
N THR A 10 15.35 -2.97 14.85
CA THR A 10 16.79 -3.19 15.12
C THR A 10 17.57 -1.95 15.51
N GLU A 11 16.98 -0.75 15.47
CA GLU A 11 17.66 0.44 16.00
C GLU A 11 17.08 0.83 17.36
N ASP A 12 17.98 0.91 18.34
CA ASP A 12 17.66 1.39 19.69
C ASP A 12 17.12 2.82 19.61
N PRO A 13 16.09 3.16 20.41
CA PRO A 13 15.55 4.51 20.42
C PRO A 13 16.63 5.49 20.90
N LEU A 14 16.76 6.61 20.19
CA LEU A 14 17.80 7.61 20.38
C LEU A 14 17.34 8.68 21.37
N ASP A 15 18.27 9.18 22.17
CA ASP A 15 17.99 10.25 23.12
C ASP A 15 17.70 11.57 22.39
N ALA A 16 16.64 12.24 22.81
CA ALA A 16 16.24 13.55 22.35
C ALA A 16 15.87 14.46 23.53
N GLN A 17 15.95 15.76 23.30
CA GLN A 17 15.58 16.78 24.29
C GLN A 17 14.51 17.71 23.74
N LEU A 18 13.43 17.89 24.49
CA LEU A 18 12.42 18.91 24.19
C LEU A 18 13.03 20.30 24.37
N LEU A 19 13.09 21.10 23.31
CA LEU A 19 13.63 22.47 23.36
C LEU A 19 12.54 23.51 23.58
N HIS A 20 11.45 23.39 22.83
CA HIS A 20 10.38 24.38 22.82
C HIS A 20 9.02 23.70 22.74
N ILE A 21 8.06 24.25 23.46
CA ILE A 21 6.66 23.81 23.47
C ILE A 21 5.80 25.06 23.30
N ARG A 22 4.90 25.05 22.32
CA ARG A 22 3.92 26.14 22.14
C ARG A 22 2.55 25.59 21.77
N PRO A 23 1.46 26.27 22.17
CA PRO A 23 0.15 26.01 21.59
C PRO A 23 0.18 26.32 20.09
N LEU A 24 -0.37 25.41 19.28
CA LEU A 24 -0.55 25.60 17.84
C LEU A 24 -2.02 25.85 17.50
N THR A 25 -2.92 25.11 18.13
CA THR A 25 -4.38 25.31 18.13
C THR A 25 -4.91 25.03 19.55
N PRO A 26 -6.21 25.25 19.85
CA PRO A 26 -6.77 24.88 21.15
C PRO A 26 -6.55 23.41 21.53
N THR A 27 -6.52 22.49 20.56
CA THR A 27 -6.32 21.06 20.81
C THR A 27 -4.96 20.52 20.39
N VAL A 28 -4.06 21.34 19.83
CA VAL A 28 -2.76 20.89 19.30
C VAL A 28 -1.63 21.70 19.89
N LYS A 29 -0.59 21.02 20.38
CA LYS A 29 0.69 21.64 20.76
C LYS A 29 1.77 21.28 19.76
N HIS A 30 2.67 22.23 19.53
CA HIS A 30 3.88 22.06 18.73
C HIS A 30 5.08 21.88 19.65
N PHE A 31 5.97 20.96 19.27
CA PHE A 31 7.14 20.56 20.03
C PHE A 31 8.36 20.59 19.11
N ARG A 32 9.41 21.31 19.50
CA ARG A 32 10.72 21.24 18.85
C ARG A 32 11.65 20.40 19.70
N LEU A 33 12.31 19.41 19.09
CA LEU A 33 13.19 18.47 19.75
C LEU A 33 14.60 18.55 19.15
N LYS A 34 15.62 18.39 19.98
CA LYS A 34 17.01 18.24 19.57
C LYS A 34 17.42 16.78 19.66
N VAL A 35 18.13 16.29 18.64
CA VAL A 35 18.77 14.96 18.66
C VAL A 35 20.25 15.17 18.46
N GLY A 36 21.05 14.73 19.42
CA GLY A 36 22.52 14.84 19.35
C GLY A 36 23.18 13.73 18.53
N ASP A 37 22.46 12.65 18.26
CA ASP A 37 22.97 11.48 17.55
C ASP A 37 22.82 11.64 16.04
N SER A 38 23.93 11.59 15.31
CA SER A 38 23.98 11.74 13.85
C SER A 38 23.34 10.59 13.08
N ARG A 39 23.03 9.47 13.73
CA ARG A 39 22.28 8.35 13.11
C ARG A 39 20.81 8.69 12.90
N PHE A 40 20.28 9.65 13.66
CA PHE A 40 18.91 10.10 13.49
C PHE A 40 18.77 10.81 12.15
N THR A 41 18.14 10.14 11.18
CA THR A 41 17.82 10.67 9.86
C THR A 41 16.40 10.24 9.49
N PHE A 42 15.69 11.04 8.71
CA PHE A 42 14.33 10.72 8.27
C PHE A 42 14.05 11.25 6.87
N ARG A 43 13.06 10.64 6.22
CA ARG A 43 12.49 11.09 4.95
C ARG A 43 11.22 11.90 5.20
N PRO A 44 10.94 12.92 4.37
CA PRO A 44 9.84 13.82 4.64
C PRO A 44 8.50 13.08 4.61
N GLY A 45 7.72 13.24 5.67
CA GLY A 45 6.45 12.55 5.88
C GLY A 45 6.47 11.39 6.89
N GLN A 46 7.66 10.90 7.26
CA GLN A 46 7.80 9.86 8.27
C GLN A 46 7.34 10.33 9.66
N TRP A 47 7.20 9.38 10.58
CA TRP A 47 6.89 9.65 11.98
C TRP A 47 8.01 9.18 12.90
N VAL A 48 7.91 9.54 14.17
CA VAL A 48 8.70 8.93 15.24
C VAL A 48 7.81 8.10 16.16
N ASP A 49 8.32 6.96 16.56
CA ASP A 49 7.93 6.28 17.79
C ASP A 49 8.51 7.11 18.94
N PHE A 50 7.63 7.72 19.72
CA PHE A 50 7.96 8.60 20.83
C PHE A 50 7.81 7.86 22.16
N PHE A 51 8.89 7.85 22.91
CA PHE A 51 8.99 7.27 24.24
C PHE A 51 9.05 8.42 25.23
N ALA A 52 7.92 8.63 25.93
CA ALA A 52 7.78 9.67 26.93
C ALA A 52 8.66 9.39 28.17
N GLY A 53 8.72 10.36 29.09
CA GLY A 53 9.51 10.28 30.32
C GLY A 53 9.07 9.15 31.27
N HIS A 54 9.77 9.02 32.39
CA HIS A 54 9.51 7.99 33.41
C HIS A 54 8.02 7.88 33.77
N GLY A 55 7.51 6.65 33.82
CA GLY A 55 6.13 6.35 34.19
C GLY A 55 5.14 6.23 33.01
N VAL A 56 5.62 6.32 31.76
CA VAL A 56 4.80 6.12 30.56
C VAL A 56 5.31 4.93 29.75
N ASP A 57 4.64 3.79 29.86
CA ASP A 57 5.05 2.54 29.17
C ASP A 57 4.57 2.47 27.71
N ALA A 58 3.58 3.30 27.35
CA ALA A 58 3.04 3.35 26.00
C ALA A 58 3.96 4.15 25.05
N VAL A 59 3.98 3.74 23.78
CA VAL A 59 4.69 4.45 22.70
C VAL A 59 3.68 5.24 21.86
N GLY A 60 4.02 6.48 21.52
CA GLY A 60 3.19 7.34 20.67
C GLY A 60 3.78 7.48 19.27
N GLY A 61 3.00 7.28 18.22
CA GLY A 61 3.44 7.57 16.85
C GLY A 61 3.08 9.00 16.44
N TYR A 62 4.07 9.83 16.13
CA TYR A 62 3.84 11.23 15.75
C TYR A 62 4.62 11.61 14.49
N SER A 63 3.91 12.08 13.46
CA SER A 63 4.52 12.54 12.21
C SER A 63 5.45 13.73 12.45
N ILE A 64 6.62 13.68 11.82
CA ILE A 64 7.58 14.78 11.82
C ILE A 64 7.03 15.89 10.93
N THR A 65 7.07 17.13 11.41
CA THR A 65 6.50 18.30 10.71
C THR A 65 7.56 19.16 10.03
N SER A 66 8.81 19.10 10.50
CA SER A 66 9.96 19.80 9.91
C SER A 66 10.53 19.06 8.71
N SER A 67 11.32 19.75 7.88
CA SER A 67 12.02 19.12 6.75
C SER A 67 13.29 18.37 7.21
N PRO A 68 13.77 17.37 6.44
CA PRO A 68 15.07 16.75 6.68
C PRO A 68 16.24 17.75 6.68
N GLN A 69 16.22 18.78 5.83
CA GLN A 69 17.29 19.79 5.79
C GLN A 69 17.33 20.63 7.07
N GLN A 70 16.19 20.87 7.74
CA GLN A 70 16.19 21.53 9.04
C GLN A 70 16.94 20.68 10.08
N LEU A 71 16.78 19.35 10.05
CA LEU A 71 17.54 18.45 10.91
C LEU A 71 19.03 18.49 10.60
N GLU A 72 19.42 18.50 9.32
CA GLU A 72 20.83 18.60 8.92
C GLU A 72 21.47 19.91 9.39
N ARG A 73 20.73 21.02 9.33
CA ARG A 73 21.24 22.36 9.67
C ARG A 73 21.23 22.67 11.16
N GLU A 74 20.18 22.26 11.86
CA GLU A 74 19.90 22.69 13.23
C GLU A 74 20.02 21.55 14.25
N HIS A 75 20.14 20.31 13.79
CA HIS A 75 20.03 19.10 14.62
C HIS A 75 18.73 19.05 15.42
N THR A 76 17.65 19.62 14.85
CA THR A 76 16.31 19.61 15.44
C THR A 76 15.27 19.05 14.48
N PHE A 77 14.23 18.47 15.05
CA PHE A 77 13.02 18.11 14.33
C PHE A 77 11.79 18.52 15.14
N GLU A 78 10.65 18.58 14.48
CA GLU A 78 9.42 19.12 15.05
C GLU A 78 8.27 18.14 14.97
N LEU A 79 7.38 18.21 15.97
CA LEU A 79 6.15 17.43 16.07
C LEU A 79 4.98 18.37 16.36
N ALA A 80 3.79 18.02 15.89
CA ALA A 80 2.55 18.62 16.38
C ALA A 80 1.59 17.52 16.82
N VAL A 81 1.19 17.58 18.10
CA VAL A 81 0.45 16.51 18.75
C VAL A 81 -0.88 17.02 19.23
N LYS A 82 -1.95 16.38 18.75
CA LYS A 82 -3.32 16.64 19.21
C LYS A 82 -3.55 16.02 20.59
N GLN A 83 -4.25 16.76 21.45
CA GLN A 83 -4.65 16.30 22.77
C GLN A 83 -5.51 15.04 22.66
N SER A 84 -5.20 14.03 23.48
CA SER A 84 -5.97 12.80 23.56
C SER A 84 -5.73 12.10 24.90
N ARG A 85 -6.49 11.04 25.16
CA ARG A 85 -6.30 10.18 26.36
C ARG A 85 -5.16 9.16 26.20
N HIS A 86 -4.50 9.11 25.03
CA HIS A 86 -3.34 8.22 24.83
C HIS A 86 -2.18 8.70 25.71
N ALA A 87 -1.61 7.81 26.52
CA ALA A 87 -0.70 8.21 27.61
C ALA A 87 0.48 9.11 27.17
N PRO A 88 1.18 8.86 26.04
CA PRO A 88 2.24 9.74 25.57
C PRO A 88 1.74 11.11 25.10
N ALA A 89 0.53 11.18 24.52
CA ALA A 89 -0.08 12.44 24.10
C ALA A 89 -0.52 13.25 25.34
N LEU A 90 -1.08 12.58 26.33
CA LEU A 90 -1.45 13.19 27.61
C LEU A 90 -0.21 13.74 28.32
N TRP A 91 0.87 12.95 28.39
CA TRP A 91 2.15 13.39 28.95
C TRP A 91 2.70 14.62 28.22
N LEU A 92 2.68 14.63 26.88
CA LEU A 92 3.09 15.77 26.06
C LEU A 92 2.27 17.03 26.34
N HIS A 93 0.98 16.88 26.67
CA HIS A 93 0.10 18.01 26.93
C HIS A 93 0.13 18.51 28.38
N GLU A 94 0.34 17.63 29.36
CA GLU A 94 0.16 17.95 30.78
C GLU A 94 1.48 18.01 31.57
N GLN A 95 2.50 17.25 31.15
CA GLN A 95 3.71 17.02 31.94
C GLN A 95 5.00 17.42 31.22
N ALA A 96 4.99 17.51 29.90
CA ALA A 96 6.18 17.89 29.13
C ALA A 96 6.60 19.34 29.41
N TYR A 97 7.91 19.55 29.55
CA TYR A 97 8.53 20.85 29.76
C TYR A 97 9.80 20.98 28.90
N ALA A 98 10.19 22.22 28.60
CA ALA A 98 11.44 22.48 27.88
C ALA A 98 12.64 22.01 28.73
N GLY A 99 13.52 21.21 28.13
CA GLY A 99 14.65 20.54 28.76
C GLY A 99 14.39 19.07 29.07
N ALA A 100 13.14 18.59 29.03
CA ALA A 100 12.81 17.19 29.30
C ALA A 100 13.51 16.23 28.31
N LYS A 101 14.09 15.16 28.86
CA LYS A 101 14.73 14.09 28.09
C LYS A 101 13.69 13.04 27.71
N VAL A 102 13.69 12.66 26.44
CA VAL A 102 12.79 11.67 25.85
C VAL A 102 13.59 10.78 24.92
N ARG A 103 13.01 9.68 24.44
CA ARG A 103 13.63 8.89 23.39
C ARG A 103 12.74 8.81 22.18
N VAL A 104 13.36 8.72 21.00
CA VAL A 104 12.65 8.67 19.72
C VAL A 104 13.28 7.66 18.80
N ARG A 105 12.45 7.03 17.98
CA ARG A 105 12.90 6.16 16.89
C ARG A 105 12.14 6.51 15.64
N VAL A 106 12.84 6.72 14.53
CA VAL A 106 12.19 7.02 13.25
C VAL A 106 11.45 5.78 12.77
N GLY A 107 10.23 5.98 12.28
CA GLY A 107 9.36 4.94 11.78
C GLY A 107 8.52 5.40 10.60
N GLY A 108 7.94 4.43 9.92
CA GLY A 108 6.90 4.65 8.93
C GLY A 108 7.34 4.62 7.48
N GLU A 109 6.40 4.17 6.65
CA GLU A 109 6.57 3.95 5.21
C GLU A 109 5.86 5.04 4.39
N PHE A 110 5.20 6.00 5.05
CA PHE A 110 4.59 7.15 4.39
C PHE A 110 5.63 8.27 4.28
N PHE A 111 6.27 8.40 3.12
CA PHE A 111 7.25 9.45 2.86
C PHE A 111 7.24 9.81 1.37
N ALA A 112 7.72 11.01 1.05
CA ALA A 112 7.97 11.43 -0.32
C ALA A 112 9.47 11.29 -0.63
N THR A 113 9.79 10.83 -1.84
CA THR A 113 11.16 10.88 -2.37
C THR A 113 11.48 12.26 -2.93
N ASN A 114 12.75 12.54 -3.20
CA ASN A 114 13.16 13.77 -3.87
C ASN A 114 12.49 13.92 -5.23
N GLU A 115 12.33 12.82 -5.98
CA GLU A 115 11.63 12.82 -7.26
C GLU A 115 10.14 13.18 -7.11
N ASP A 116 9.49 12.67 -6.06
CA ASP A 116 8.08 12.97 -5.80
C ASP A 116 7.86 14.46 -5.57
N VAL A 117 8.74 15.09 -4.77
CA VAL A 117 8.58 16.50 -4.37
C VAL A 117 9.09 17.52 -5.38
N GLN A 118 9.92 17.10 -6.35
CA GLN A 118 10.40 17.95 -7.43
C GLN A 118 9.45 17.99 -8.64
N ARG A 119 8.46 17.10 -8.69
CA ARG A 119 7.34 17.17 -9.65
C ARG A 119 6.28 18.15 -9.15
N PRO A 120 5.35 18.62 -10.01
CA PRO A 120 4.19 19.38 -9.54
C PRO A 120 3.45 18.61 -8.43
N LEU A 121 3.21 19.24 -7.28
CA LEU A 121 2.71 18.59 -6.06
C LEU A 121 1.27 18.95 -5.78
N LEU A 122 0.39 17.96 -5.69
CA LEU A 122 -0.94 18.13 -5.12
C LEU A 122 -1.02 17.45 -3.76
N LEU A 123 -1.17 18.26 -2.72
CA LEU A 123 -1.26 17.84 -1.32
C LEU A 123 -2.70 18.05 -0.83
N VAL A 124 -3.31 17.00 -0.29
CA VAL A 124 -4.62 17.10 0.35
C VAL A 124 -4.47 16.74 1.82
N ALA A 125 -4.87 17.65 2.70
CA ALA A 125 -4.73 17.57 4.14
C ALA A 125 -6.06 17.84 4.85
N GLY A 126 -6.17 17.36 6.09
CA GLY A 126 -7.31 17.70 6.93
C GLY A 126 -7.09 17.42 8.39
N GLY A 127 -7.52 18.39 9.21
CA GLY A 127 -7.13 18.51 10.61
C GLY A 127 -5.63 18.32 10.80
N ILE A 128 -5.25 17.61 11.86
CA ILE A 128 -3.84 17.33 12.17
C ILE A 128 -3.14 16.40 11.17
N GLY A 129 -3.88 15.83 10.20
CA GLY A 129 -3.28 15.12 9.06
C GLY A 129 -2.38 16.01 8.20
N ILE A 130 -2.37 17.33 8.38
CA ILE A 130 -1.39 18.18 7.70
C ILE A 130 0.07 17.90 8.12
N THR A 131 0.31 17.27 9.26
CA THR A 131 1.65 17.10 9.85
C THR A 131 2.71 16.49 8.92
N PRO A 132 2.53 15.30 8.31
CA PRO A 132 3.53 14.77 7.38
C PRO A 132 3.65 15.62 6.09
N LEU A 133 2.58 16.30 5.69
CA LEU A 133 2.58 17.14 4.49
C LEU A 133 3.35 18.44 4.71
N MET A 134 3.40 18.97 5.95
CA MET A 134 4.30 20.08 6.29
C MET A 134 5.76 19.70 6.06
N SER A 135 6.16 18.48 6.45
CA SER A 135 7.53 17.99 6.23
C SER A 135 7.85 17.84 4.75
N MET A 136 6.93 17.26 3.96
CA MET A 136 7.06 17.13 2.51
C MET A 136 7.11 18.48 1.80
N LEU A 137 6.22 19.41 2.17
CA LEU A 137 6.17 20.73 1.56
C LEU A 137 7.38 21.59 1.93
N GLY A 138 7.82 21.52 3.20
CA GLY A 138 9.06 22.15 3.64
C GLY A 138 10.26 21.63 2.87
N HIS A 139 10.39 20.31 2.73
CA HIS A 139 11.45 19.68 1.94
C HIS A 139 11.40 20.08 0.46
N ALA A 140 10.21 20.15 -0.14
CA ALA A 140 10.04 20.59 -1.52
C ALA A 140 10.51 22.03 -1.72
N VAL A 141 10.18 22.93 -0.79
CA VAL A 141 10.63 24.33 -0.80
C VAL A 141 12.16 24.41 -0.61
N ASP A 142 12.72 23.64 0.33
CA ASP A 142 14.17 23.60 0.57
C ASP A 142 14.94 23.16 -0.68
N LEU A 143 14.44 22.15 -1.42
CA LEU A 143 15.03 21.71 -2.68
C LEU A 143 14.87 22.76 -3.79
N ALA A 144 13.73 23.43 -3.89
CA ALA A 144 13.48 24.46 -4.90
C ALA A 144 14.29 25.75 -4.67
N GLU A 145 14.82 25.97 -3.46
CA GLU A 145 15.73 27.08 -3.13
C GLU A 145 17.19 26.78 -3.49
N GLN A 146 17.55 25.54 -3.86
CA GLN A 146 18.90 25.18 -4.26
C GLN A 146 19.27 25.75 -5.65
N ASP A 147 20.54 26.07 -5.85
CA ASP A 147 21.05 26.59 -7.12
C ASP A 147 20.84 25.58 -8.26
N GLY A 148 20.21 26.03 -9.35
CA GLY A 148 19.89 25.20 -10.52
C GLY A 148 18.69 24.26 -10.34
N ALA A 149 17.97 24.33 -9.22
CA ALA A 149 16.78 23.53 -8.99
C ALA A 149 15.59 23.96 -9.87
N GLN A 150 14.70 23.01 -10.15
CA GLN A 150 13.40 23.29 -10.75
C GLN A 150 12.57 24.15 -9.79
N PRO A 151 11.88 25.21 -10.27
CA PRO A 151 10.93 25.95 -9.44
C PRO A 151 9.85 25.01 -8.89
N LEU A 152 9.46 25.25 -7.64
CA LEU A 152 8.30 24.56 -7.06
C LEU A 152 7.06 24.78 -7.95
N SER A 153 6.17 23.82 -7.95
CA SER A 153 4.78 23.96 -8.41
C SER A 153 3.93 23.12 -7.48
N ALA A 154 3.16 23.74 -6.59
CA ALA A 154 2.46 23.00 -5.54
C ALA A 154 1.08 23.59 -5.22
N VAL A 155 0.10 22.72 -4.98
CA VAL A 155 -1.21 23.08 -4.45
C VAL A 155 -1.46 22.28 -3.18
N LEU A 156 -1.76 22.99 -2.08
CA LEU A 156 -2.23 22.40 -0.82
C LEU A 156 -3.72 22.68 -0.64
N LEU A 157 -4.52 21.61 -0.62
CA LEU A 157 -5.93 21.63 -0.23
C LEU A 157 -6.03 21.20 1.24
N TYR A 158 -6.40 22.12 2.13
CA TYR A 158 -6.42 21.88 3.57
C TYR A 158 -7.83 22.07 4.16
N SER A 159 -8.38 21.04 4.78
CA SER A 159 -9.71 21.11 5.41
C SER A 159 -9.65 21.00 6.94
N VAL A 160 -10.31 21.91 7.64
CA VAL A 160 -10.39 21.89 9.11
C VAL A 160 -11.83 21.97 9.62
N ALA A 161 -12.03 21.51 10.85
CA ALA A 161 -13.34 21.55 11.49
C ALA A 161 -13.78 23.00 11.74
N SER A 162 -12.91 23.81 12.34
CA SER A 162 -13.13 25.20 12.71
C SER A 162 -11.87 26.04 12.44
N GLY A 163 -12.03 27.35 12.33
CA GLY A 163 -10.91 28.25 11.97
C GLY A 163 -9.81 28.31 13.04
N ASP A 164 -10.16 28.17 14.32
CA ASP A 164 -9.20 28.09 15.44
C ASP A 164 -8.40 26.77 15.46
N GLU A 165 -8.87 25.73 14.77
CA GLU A 165 -8.16 24.47 14.54
C GLU A 165 -7.29 24.47 13.27
N LEU A 166 -7.13 25.63 12.62
CA LEU A 166 -6.20 25.79 11.50
C LEU A 166 -4.75 25.82 12.03
N ALA A 167 -4.16 24.63 12.10
CA ALA A 167 -2.76 24.48 12.45
C ALA A 167 -1.82 25.00 11.34
N PHE A 168 -0.66 25.52 11.74
CA PHE A 168 0.45 25.94 10.88
C PHE A 168 0.23 27.19 10.01
N ALA A 169 -0.67 28.10 10.39
CA ALA A 169 -0.97 29.28 9.58
C ALA A 169 0.30 30.10 9.21
N GLN A 170 1.12 30.40 10.21
CA GLN A 170 2.35 31.17 10.06
C GLN A 170 3.39 30.45 9.17
N GLU A 171 3.56 29.15 9.38
CA GLU A 171 4.51 28.32 8.65
C GLU A 171 4.10 28.16 7.19
N LEU A 172 2.80 27.98 6.93
CA LEU A 172 2.23 27.90 5.58
C LEU A 172 2.46 29.20 4.80
N LEU A 173 2.21 30.36 5.41
CA LEU A 173 2.52 31.67 4.82
C LEU A 173 4.02 31.83 4.56
N GLY A 174 4.86 31.37 5.48
CA GLY A 174 6.31 31.35 5.32
C GLY A 174 6.75 30.52 4.11
N LEU A 175 6.21 29.31 3.96
CA LEU A 175 6.46 28.44 2.81
C LEU A 175 5.94 29.05 1.50
N GLN A 176 4.78 29.69 1.52
CA GLN A 176 4.22 30.38 0.35
C GLN A 176 5.13 31.52 -0.11
N LYS A 177 5.65 32.32 0.83
CA LYS A 177 6.61 33.39 0.54
C LYS A 177 7.93 32.84 -0.03
N ARG A 178 8.49 31.82 0.62
CA ARG A 178 9.74 31.14 0.18
C ARG A 178 9.61 30.50 -1.20
N SER A 179 8.43 29.97 -1.52
CA SER A 179 8.11 29.43 -2.85
C SER A 179 7.97 30.48 -3.95
N LYS A 180 8.10 31.79 -3.64
CA LYS A 180 7.92 32.91 -4.58
C LYS A 180 6.56 32.85 -5.31
N GLY A 181 5.50 32.48 -4.59
CA GLY A 181 4.14 32.40 -5.12
C GLY A 181 3.82 31.14 -5.92
N ARG A 182 4.69 30.13 -5.89
CA ARG A 182 4.49 28.86 -6.60
C ARG A 182 3.79 27.77 -5.77
N LEU A 183 3.57 28.04 -4.49
CA LEU A 183 2.70 27.27 -3.62
C LEU A 183 1.34 27.97 -3.52
N ARG A 184 0.29 27.34 -4.02
CA ARG A 184 -1.09 27.75 -3.77
C ARG A 184 -1.65 26.99 -2.57
N ILE A 185 -2.27 27.70 -1.65
CA ILE A 185 -2.89 27.12 -0.45
C ILE A 185 -4.38 27.43 -0.50
N CYS A 186 -5.21 26.41 -0.30
CA CYS A 186 -6.67 26.55 -0.26
C CYS A 186 -7.20 25.90 1.01
N VAL A 187 -7.76 26.74 1.89
CA VAL A 187 -8.28 26.30 3.18
C VAL A 187 -9.80 26.24 3.14
N LYS A 188 -10.38 25.11 3.58
CA LYS A 188 -11.82 24.92 3.77
C LYS A 188 -12.14 24.69 5.25
N VAL A 189 -13.04 25.49 5.82
CA VAL A 189 -13.53 25.34 7.20
C VAL A 189 -14.94 24.77 7.16
N THR A 190 -15.15 23.61 7.79
CA THR A 190 -16.41 22.87 7.66
C THR A 190 -17.52 23.33 8.61
N ALA A 191 -17.19 23.93 9.76
CA ALA A 191 -18.16 24.52 10.67
C ALA A 191 -18.57 25.93 10.24
N SER A 192 -19.82 26.29 10.53
CA SER A 192 -20.43 27.57 10.10
C SER A 192 -19.83 28.81 10.78
N ALA A 193 -19.03 28.67 11.84
CA ALA A 193 -18.31 29.75 12.50
C ALA A 193 -16.86 29.78 11.99
N ALA A 194 -16.67 30.35 10.79
CA ALA A 194 -15.48 30.10 9.98
C ALA A 194 -14.20 30.79 10.45
N VAL A 195 -14.25 31.77 11.36
CA VAL A 195 -13.07 32.58 11.70
C VAL A 195 -13.11 33.01 13.17
N PRO A 196 -12.04 32.77 13.96
CA PRO A 196 -11.95 33.32 15.32
C PRO A 196 -11.95 34.85 15.29
N PRO A 197 -12.54 35.54 16.29
CA PRO A 197 -12.56 37.00 16.34
C PRO A 197 -11.14 37.60 16.23
N SER A 198 -11.03 38.68 15.44
CA SER A 198 -9.83 39.17 14.76
C SER A 198 -8.78 39.88 15.62
N THR A 199 -8.56 39.47 16.87
CA THR A 199 -7.70 40.22 17.80
C THR A 199 -6.40 39.53 18.20
N SER A 200 -6.19 38.27 17.82
CA SER A 200 -4.94 37.53 18.09
C SER A 200 -3.99 37.53 16.87
N PRO A 201 -2.66 37.58 17.04
CA PRO A 201 -1.69 37.38 15.96
C PRO A 201 -1.95 36.11 15.14
N ALA A 202 -2.38 35.02 15.80
CA ALA A 202 -2.75 33.78 15.12
C ALA A 202 -3.96 33.97 14.18
N ALA A 203 -4.92 34.82 14.56
CA ALA A 203 -6.08 35.13 13.72
C ALA A 203 -5.68 35.96 12.48
N ALA A 204 -4.67 36.83 12.60
CA ALA A 204 -4.16 37.59 11.47
C ALA A 204 -3.50 36.69 10.41
N ASP A 205 -2.70 35.71 10.83
CA ASP A 205 -2.10 34.73 9.92
C ASP A 205 -3.17 33.84 9.28
N ILE A 206 -4.15 33.37 10.06
CA ILE A 206 -5.28 32.59 9.54
C ILE A 206 -6.05 33.37 8.48
N ASN A 207 -6.32 34.66 8.71
CA ASN A 207 -7.07 35.50 7.76
C ASN A 207 -6.31 35.71 6.44
N GLN A 208 -4.97 35.75 6.46
CA GLN A 208 -4.17 35.86 5.25
C GLN A 208 -4.26 34.61 4.36
N LEU A 209 -4.56 33.43 4.93
CA LEU A 209 -4.83 32.21 4.15
C LEU A 209 -6.23 32.17 3.51
N GLN A 210 -7.05 33.19 3.76
CA GLN A 210 -8.38 33.36 3.16
C GLN A 210 -9.26 32.09 3.26
N PRO A 211 -9.50 31.56 4.48
CA PRO A 211 -10.27 30.33 4.66
C PRO A 211 -11.71 30.50 4.14
N GLN A 212 -12.18 29.51 3.39
CA GLN A 212 -13.52 29.50 2.83
C GLN A 212 -14.40 28.51 3.60
N THR A 213 -15.64 28.91 3.89
CA THR A 213 -16.61 28.01 4.52
C THR A 213 -17.06 26.92 3.55
N GLY A 214 -17.08 25.66 4.00
CA GLY A 214 -17.55 24.52 3.24
C GLY A 214 -16.63 23.30 3.37
N ARG A 215 -16.98 22.24 2.65
CA ARG A 215 -16.12 21.06 2.48
C ARG A 215 -15.30 21.20 1.21
N LEU A 216 -14.19 20.48 1.13
CA LEU A 216 -13.48 20.28 -0.14
C LEU A 216 -14.41 19.58 -1.14
N THR A 217 -14.49 20.12 -2.35
CA THR A 217 -15.35 19.63 -3.43
C THR A 217 -14.54 18.97 -4.53
N ALA A 218 -15.21 18.21 -5.40
CA ALA A 218 -14.59 17.69 -6.61
C ALA A 218 -14.10 18.82 -7.54
N GLN A 219 -14.73 19.99 -7.51
CA GLN A 219 -14.32 21.15 -8.31
C GLN A 219 -13.00 21.75 -7.81
N ASP A 220 -12.82 21.88 -6.49
CA ASP A 220 -11.55 22.36 -5.90
C ASP A 220 -10.38 21.44 -6.34
N LEU A 221 -10.65 20.15 -6.38
CA LEU A 221 -9.69 19.14 -6.77
C LEU A 221 -9.40 19.15 -8.28
N GLN A 222 -10.44 19.22 -9.12
CA GLN A 222 -10.29 19.36 -10.56
C GLN A 222 -9.54 20.64 -10.95
N ALA A 223 -9.79 21.75 -10.26
CA ALA A 223 -9.05 23.00 -10.47
C ALA A 223 -7.56 22.83 -10.14
N ALA A 224 -7.23 22.15 -9.04
CA ALA A 224 -5.85 21.84 -8.68
C ALA A 224 -5.17 20.91 -9.71
N LEU A 225 -5.89 19.90 -10.20
CA LEU A 225 -5.40 19.01 -11.26
C LEU A 225 -5.12 19.77 -12.57
N ALA A 226 -6.03 20.66 -12.97
CA ALA A 226 -5.91 21.43 -14.19
C ALA A 226 -4.70 22.38 -14.15
N GLU A 227 -4.39 22.92 -12.97
CA GLU A 227 -3.24 23.80 -12.75
C GLU A 227 -1.90 23.06 -12.79
N LEU A 228 -1.83 21.87 -12.17
CA LEU A 228 -0.58 21.11 -12.04
C LEU A 228 -0.27 20.22 -13.25
N GLY A 229 -1.28 19.89 -14.05
CA GLY A 229 -1.15 19.04 -15.24
C GLY A 229 -0.99 17.54 -14.93
N PRO A 230 -0.87 16.68 -15.97
CA PRO A 230 -0.99 15.24 -15.83
C PRO A 230 0.25 14.51 -15.26
N ARG A 231 1.42 15.17 -15.19
CA ARG A 231 2.68 14.59 -14.67
C ARG A 231 2.98 15.01 -13.23
N MET A 232 1.93 15.22 -12.43
CA MET A 232 2.04 15.63 -11.04
C MET A 232 2.18 14.44 -10.08
N SER A 233 2.76 14.69 -8.92
CA SER A 233 2.73 13.79 -7.77
C SER A 233 1.51 14.11 -6.91
N PHE A 234 0.61 13.13 -6.74
CA PHE A 234 -0.57 13.27 -5.89
C PHE A 234 -0.35 12.61 -4.54
N ILE A 235 -0.26 13.42 -3.48
CA ILE A 235 -0.03 12.94 -2.13
C ILE A 235 -1.25 13.29 -1.27
N HIS A 236 -1.90 12.25 -0.74
CA HIS A 236 -3.04 12.38 0.14
C HIS A 236 -2.90 11.40 1.31
N LEU A 237 -3.36 11.80 2.48
CA LEU A 237 -3.52 10.87 3.58
C LEU A 237 -4.81 10.07 3.40
N LYS A 238 -4.70 8.74 3.52
CA LYS A 238 -5.80 7.75 3.35
C LYS A 238 -7.07 8.04 4.18
N ASN A 239 -7.01 8.94 5.16
CA ASN A 239 -8.10 9.20 6.12
C ASN A 239 -8.77 10.57 5.98
N LEU A 240 -8.60 11.27 4.85
CA LEU A 240 -9.23 12.56 4.66
C LEU A 240 -10.65 12.43 4.14
N THR A 241 -11.58 12.55 5.09
CA THR A 241 -13.01 12.80 4.91
C THR A 241 -13.77 11.72 4.16
N ALA A 242 -14.80 11.16 4.81
CA ALA A 242 -15.84 10.40 4.14
C ALA A 242 -16.31 11.18 2.90
N GLY A 243 -15.95 10.69 1.71
CA GLY A 243 -16.37 11.27 0.44
C GLY A 243 -15.28 11.83 -0.47
N VAL A 244 -13.98 11.79 -0.14
CA VAL A 244 -12.89 12.09 -1.13
C VAL A 244 -11.95 10.89 -1.24
N THR A 245 -12.39 9.90 -2.00
CA THR A 245 -11.58 8.75 -2.43
C THR A 245 -10.97 9.01 -3.81
N PRO A 246 -9.92 8.27 -4.23
CA PRO A 246 -9.42 8.27 -5.62
C PRO A 246 -10.52 8.15 -6.70
N ALA A 247 -11.68 7.58 -6.33
CA ALA A 247 -12.90 7.55 -7.13
C ALA A 247 -13.44 8.93 -7.60
N ASN A 248 -13.13 10.03 -6.92
CA ASN A 248 -13.56 11.39 -7.31
C ASN A 248 -12.57 12.11 -8.24
N LEU A 249 -11.40 11.50 -8.48
CA LEU A 249 -10.27 12.05 -9.23
C LEU A 249 -10.19 11.53 -10.67
N GLY A 250 -11.17 10.75 -11.13
CA GLY A 250 -11.10 10.08 -12.43
C GLY A 250 -10.06 8.95 -12.51
N LEU A 251 -9.49 8.56 -11.37
CA LEU A 251 -8.71 7.32 -11.25
C LEU A 251 -9.71 6.16 -11.03
N PRO A 252 -9.54 5.00 -11.71
CA PRO A 252 -10.50 3.91 -11.65
C PRO A 252 -10.76 3.50 -10.19
N LYS A 253 -12.04 3.38 -9.81
CA LYS A 253 -12.44 3.05 -8.43
C LYS A 253 -11.66 1.83 -7.97
N ASP A 254 -11.11 1.83 -6.75
CA ASP A 254 -10.49 0.64 -6.16
C ASP A 254 -11.39 -0.60 -6.25
N SER A 255 -12.72 -0.42 -6.19
CA SER A 255 -13.71 -1.47 -6.42
C SER A 255 -13.92 -1.86 -7.90
N GLN A 256 -13.76 -0.94 -8.86
CA GLN A 256 -13.81 -1.25 -10.30
C GLN A 256 -12.51 -1.87 -10.79
N ALA A 257 -11.36 -1.39 -10.30
CA ALA A 257 -10.07 -2.00 -10.51
C ALA A 257 -10.08 -3.41 -9.89
N LEU A 258 -10.47 -3.56 -8.62
CA LEU A 258 -10.65 -4.87 -7.98
C LEU A 258 -11.61 -5.77 -8.77
N ALA A 259 -12.77 -5.24 -9.20
CA ALA A 259 -13.70 -6.00 -10.02
C ALA A 259 -13.08 -6.42 -11.37
N GLY A 260 -12.25 -5.56 -11.99
CA GLY A 260 -11.49 -5.88 -13.20
C GLY A 260 -10.44 -6.96 -12.97
N PHE A 261 -9.68 -6.87 -11.88
CA PHE A 261 -8.66 -7.86 -11.53
C PHE A 261 -9.26 -9.21 -11.12
N ILE A 262 -10.46 -9.23 -10.52
CA ILE A 262 -11.22 -10.45 -10.23
C ILE A 262 -11.90 -11.00 -11.49
N SER A 263 -12.41 -10.14 -12.38
CA SER A 263 -13.14 -10.60 -13.56
C SER A 263 -12.23 -11.35 -14.54
N VAL A 264 -10.95 -10.99 -14.65
CA VAL A 264 -9.98 -11.68 -15.52
C VAL A 264 -9.86 -13.18 -15.20
N PRO A 265 -9.43 -13.62 -14.01
CA PRO A 265 -9.30 -15.03 -13.67
C PRO A 265 -10.66 -15.75 -13.64
N VAL A 266 -11.74 -15.07 -13.24
CA VAL A 266 -13.09 -15.66 -13.28
C VAL A 266 -13.54 -15.92 -14.73
N THR A 267 -13.25 -15.00 -15.65
CA THR A 267 -13.53 -15.18 -17.09
C THR A 267 -12.69 -16.31 -17.67
N CYS A 268 -11.42 -16.43 -17.28
CA CYS A 268 -10.60 -17.61 -17.60
C CYS A 268 -11.23 -18.91 -17.09
N GLY A 269 -11.76 -18.92 -15.86
CA GLY A 269 -12.48 -20.07 -15.31
C GLY A 269 -13.74 -20.43 -16.10
N LEU A 270 -14.52 -19.43 -16.53
CA LEU A 270 -15.68 -19.62 -17.40
C LEU A 270 -15.28 -20.17 -18.78
N LEU A 271 -14.18 -19.67 -19.36
CA LEU A 271 -13.63 -20.19 -20.61
C LEU A 271 -13.19 -21.66 -20.47
N VAL A 272 -12.50 -22.00 -19.38
CA VAL A 272 -12.13 -23.40 -19.08
C VAL A 272 -13.38 -24.26 -18.94
N TRP A 273 -14.41 -23.80 -18.25
CA TRP A 273 -15.67 -24.53 -18.14
C TRP A 273 -16.35 -24.75 -19.50
N LEU A 274 -16.39 -23.72 -20.36
CA LEU A 274 -16.93 -23.81 -21.72
C LEU A 274 -16.16 -24.80 -22.60
N ILE A 275 -14.83 -24.78 -22.53
CA ILE A 275 -13.96 -25.70 -23.29
C ILE A 275 -14.21 -27.16 -22.87
N ASN A 276 -14.53 -27.39 -21.59
CA ASN A 276 -14.60 -28.73 -20.99
C ASN A 276 -16.03 -29.30 -20.85
N GLN A 277 -16.99 -28.81 -21.62
CA GLN A 277 -18.38 -29.30 -21.55
C GLN A 277 -18.54 -30.77 -21.96
N HIS A 278 -17.56 -31.38 -22.62
CA HIS A 278 -17.67 -32.75 -23.14
C HIS A 278 -16.56 -33.62 -22.54
N GLU A 279 -16.91 -34.50 -21.60
CA GLU A 279 -15.96 -35.53 -21.11
C GLU A 279 -15.66 -36.54 -22.24
N PRO A 280 -14.40 -36.70 -22.68
CA PRO A 280 -14.06 -37.68 -23.69
C PRO A 280 -14.39 -39.11 -23.24
N SER A 281 -14.94 -39.95 -24.12
CA SER A 281 -15.41 -41.30 -23.80
C SER A 281 -14.33 -42.25 -23.20
N TRP A 282 -13.04 -41.93 -23.38
CA TRP A 282 -11.94 -42.68 -22.78
C TRP A 282 -11.76 -42.43 -21.27
N HIS A 283 -12.21 -41.28 -20.74
CA HIS A 283 -12.19 -40.96 -19.30
C HIS A 283 -13.05 -41.91 -18.47
N LYS A 284 -14.09 -42.53 -19.08
CA LYS A 284 -14.96 -43.53 -18.43
C LYS A 284 -14.29 -44.89 -18.23
N ARG A 285 -13.16 -45.16 -18.90
CA ARG A 285 -12.46 -46.46 -18.87
C ARG A 285 -11.29 -46.51 -17.88
N LEU A 286 -10.94 -45.39 -17.25
CA LEU A 286 -9.83 -45.27 -16.31
C LEU A 286 -10.26 -45.66 -14.89
N LYS A 287 -9.41 -46.41 -14.19
CA LYS A 287 -9.53 -46.56 -12.73
C LYS A 287 -9.13 -45.25 -12.05
N ARG A 288 -10.02 -44.72 -11.22
CA ARG A 288 -9.83 -43.49 -10.45
C ARG A 288 -9.59 -43.83 -8.97
N PRO A 289 -8.78 -43.05 -8.23
CA PRO A 289 -8.64 -43.21 -6.79
C PRO A 289 -9.95 -42.86 -6.06
N ASN A 290 -10.23 -43.55 -4.95
CA ASN A 290 -11.42 -43.34 -4.13
C ASN A 290 -11.42 -42.02 -3.35
N TRP A 291 -10.26 -41.37 -3.22
CA TRP A 291 -10.08 -40.07 -2.56
C TRP A 291 -10.10 -38.88 -3.54
N GLN A 292 -10.47 -39.11 -4.81
CA GLN A 292 -10.67 -38.02 -5.75
C GLN A 292 -11.89 -37.18 -5.30
N PRO A 293 -11.78 -35.85 -5.21
CA PRO A 293 -12.90 -35.02 -4.80
C PRO A 293 -14.07 -35.16 -5.79
N PRO A 294 -15.32 -35.08 -5.30
CA PRO A 294 -16.49 -34.98 -6.16
C PRO A 294 -16.36 -33.80 -7.14
N SER A 295 -17.00 -33.92 -8.31
CA SER A 295 -16.96 -32.88 -9.35
C SER A 295 -17.49 -31.53 -8.86
N TRP A 296 -18.55 -31.52 -8.05
CA TRP A 296 -19.14 -30.31 -7.49
C TRP A 296 -18.18 -29.55 -6.56
N LEU A 297 -17.42 -30.28 -5.72
CA LEU A 297 -16.44 -29.70 -4.80
C LEU A 297 -15.30 -29.05 -5.58
N SER A 298 -14.86 -29.71 -6.65
CA SER A 298 -13.83 -29.19 -7.54
C SER A 298 -14.25 -27.86 -8.18
N GLY A 299 -15.50 -27.77 -8.66
CA GLY A 299 -16.05 -26.53 -9.22
C GLY A 299 -16.07 -25.37 -8.21
N GLY A 300 -16.53 -25.62 -6.98
CA GLY A 300 -16.57 -24.60 -5.93
C GLY A 300 -15.19 -24.09 -5.52
N VAL A 301 -14.21 -25.00 -5.40
CA VAL A 301 -12.82 -24.63 -5.08
C VAL A 301 -12.22 -23.75 -6.17
N TRP A 302 -12.42 -24.07 -7.46
CA TRP A 302 -11.89 -23.26 -8.56
C TRP A 302 -12.44 -21.83 -8.56
N VAL A 303 -13.74 -21.64 -8.29
CA VAL A 303 -14.32 -20.28 -8.18
C VAL A 303 -13.63 -19.48 -7.08
N LEU A 304 -13.44 -20.08 -5.91
CA LEU A 304 -12.73 -19.44 -4.80
C LEU A 304 -11.27 -19.10 -5.20
N LEU A 305 -10.56 -20.04 -5.82
CA LEU A 305 -9.18 -19.84 -6.24
C LEU A 305 -9.03 -18.73 -7.27
N TYR A 306 -9.92 -18.65 -8.27
CA TYR A 306 -9.91 -17.55 -9.25
C TYR A 306 -10.18 -16.20 -8.59
N ALA A 307 -11.10 -16.13 -7.63
CA ALA A 307 -11.34 -14.91 -6.86
C ALA A 307 -10.10 -14.51 -6.04
N MET A 308 -9.43 -15.47 -5.38
CA MET A 308 -8.20 -15.22 -4.62
C MET A 308 -7.04 -14.78 -5.50
N MET A 309 -6.88 -15.38 -6.68
CA MET A 309 -5.89 -14.96 -7.69
C MET A 309 -6.13 -13.53 -8.16
N GLY A 310 -7.40 -13.17 -8.41
CA GLY A 310 -7.79 -11.81 -8.78
C GLY A 310 -7.48 -10.80 -7.68
N LEU A 311 -7.84 -11.13 -6.43
CA LEU A 311 -7.52 -10.30 -5.27
C LEU A 311 -6.00 -10.14 -5.08
N ALA A 312 -5.23 -11.22 -5.26
CA ALA A 312 -3.78 -11.19 -5.15
C ALA A 312 -3.14 -10.28 -6.20
N SER A 313 -3.58 -10.37 -7.46
CA SER A 313 -3.06 -9.51 -8.54
C SER A 313 -3.43 -8.04 -8.36
N TYR A 314 -4.63 -7.74 -7.84
CA TYR A 314 -5.01 -6.38 -7.44
C TYR A 314 -4.09 -5.84 -6.34
N LYS A 315 -3.83 -6.64 -5.29
CA LYS A 315 -2.93 -6.23 -4.20
C LYS A 315 -1.50 -5.96 -4.66
N VAL A 316 -0.98 -6.73 -5.62
CA VAL A 316 0.34 -6.45 -6.21
C VAL A 316 0.30 -5.14 -6.99
N TRP A 317 -0.73 -4.92 -7.82
CA TRP A 317 -0.87 -3.70 -8.61
C TRP A 317 -0.93 -2.41 -7.76
N THR A 318 -1.52 -2.45 -6.57
CA THR A 318 -1.57 -1.27 -5.68
C THR A 318 -0.21 -0.85 -5.12
N HIS A 319 0.85 -1.67 -5.26
CA HIS A 319 2.22 -1.38 -4.81
C HIS A 319 3.11 -0.75 -5.91
N GLY A 320 2.55 0.13 -6.75
CA GLY A 320 3.31 0.89 -7.75
C GLY A 320 2.85 0.75 -9.20
N GLY A 321 1.67 0.16 -9.44
CA GLY A 321 1.08 0.07 -10.78
C GLY A 321 1.74 -0.98 -11.69
N LEU A 322 1.38 -0.97 -12.98
CA LEU A 322 1.79 -1.99 -13.95
C LEU A 322 3.28 -1.93 -14.32
N GLU A 323 3.89 -0.73 -14.29
CA GLU A 323 5.29 -0.54 -14.68
C GLU A 323 6.26 -1.05 -13.60
N ALA A 324 6.02 -0.66 -12.33
CA ALA A 324 6.86 -1.12 -11.21
C ALA A 324 6.72 -2.63 -10.96
N GLN A 325 5.53 -3.20 -11.22
CA GLN A 325 5.21 -4.60 -10.93
C GLN A 325 5.13 -5.47 -12.20
N ARG A 326 5.83 -5.09 -13.26
CA ARG A 326 5.80 -5.79 -14.55
C ARG A 326 6.18 -7.26 -14.42
N GLN A 327 7.25 -7.57 -13.69
CA GLN A 327 7.77 -8.93 -13.56
C GLN A 327 6.78 -9.88 -12.84
N PRO A 328 6.23 -9.54 -11.66
CA PRO A 328 5.15 -10.32 -11.04
C PRO A 328 3.95 -10.55 -11.95
N LEU A 329 3.49 -9.51 -12.65
CA LEU A 329 2.29 -9.59 -13.50
C LEU A 329 2.52 -10.40 -14.78
N VAL A 330 3.75 -10.46 -15.31
CA VAL A 330 4.12 -11.36 -16.41
C VAL A 330 4.00 -12.82 -15.95
N TRP A 331 4.53 -13.18 -14.79
CA TRP A 331 4.39 -14.53 -14.24
C TRP A 331 2.94 -14.91 -13.98
N TYR A 332 2.15 -13.98 -13.45
CA TYR A 332 0.70 -14.15 -13.31
C TYR A 332 -0.01 -14.41 -14.65
N SER A 333 0.37 -13.67 -15.70
CA SER A 333 -0.18 -13.87 -17.05
C SER A 333 0.19 -15.23 -17.63
N VAL A 334 1.47 -15.64 -17.50
CA VAL A 334 1.95 -16.96 -17.92
C VAL A 334 1.19 -18.06 -17.17
N GLN A 335 1.00 -17.90 -15.86
CA GLN A 335 0.22 -18.82 -15.03
C GLN A 335 -1.23 -18.95 -15.49
N LEU A 336 -1.93 -17.84 -15.78
CA LEU A 336 -3.32 -17.87 -16.25
C LEU A 336 -3.46 -18.50 -17.63
N ILE A 337 -2.58 -18.15 -18.57
CA ILE A 337 -2.55 -18.75 -19.91
C ILE A 337 -2.33 -20.27 -19.79
N THR A 338 -1.38 -20.68 -18.95
CA THR A 338 -1.11 -22.10 -18.70
C THR A 338 -2.31 -22.80 -18.05
N ASN A 339 -3.03 -22.12 -17.15
CA ASN A 339 -4.26 -22.63 -16.54
C ASN A 339 -5.35 -22.90 -17.58
N VAL A 340 -5.58 -21.96 -18.51
CA VAL A 340 -6.58 -22.11 -19.59
C VAL A 340 -6.16 -23.19 -20.59
N ALA A 341 -4.88 -23.21 -20.96
CA ALA A 341 -4.34 -24.18 -21.91
C ALA A 341 -4.21 -25.60 -21.35
N TRP A 342 -4.30 -25.76 -20.02
CA TRP A 342 -4.09 -27.04 -19.33
C TRP A 342 -4.93 -28.18 -19.92
N HIS A 343 -6.24 -27.98 -20.09
CA HIS A 343 -7.14 -29.01 -20.57
C HIS A 343 -6.93 -29.41 -22.04
N PRO A 344 -6.84 -28.47 -23.01
CA PRO A 344 -6.45 -28.79 -24.38
C PRO A 344 -5.10 -29.51 -24.50
N ILE A 345 -4.10 -29.08 -23.73
CA ILE A 345 -2.78 -29.72 -23.69
C ILE A 345 -2.89 -31.13 -23.12
N LEU A 346 -3.66 -31.29 -22.05
CA LEU A 346 -3.95 -32.59 -21.46
C LEU A 346 -4.58 -33.53 -22.48
N ASP A 347 -5.66 -33.13 -23.16
CA ASP A 347 -6.33 -33.98 -24.14
C ASP A 347 -5.41 -34.36 -25.32
N ALA A 348 -4.60 -33.42 -25.79
CA ALA A 348 -3.61 -33.66 -26.84
C ALA A 348 -2.51 -34.66 -26.43
N LEU A 349 -2.04 -34.61 -25.18
CA LEU A 349 -0.94 -35.43 -24.67
C LEU A 349 -1.39 -36.77 -24.04
N LEU A 350 -2.54 -36.79 -23.37
CA LEU A 350 -3.12 -37.98 -22.71
C LEU A 350 -3.55 -39.05 -23.71
N ALA A 351 -3.89 -38.66 -24.94
CA ALA A 351 -4.19 -39.61 -26.02
C ALA A 351 -3.00 -40.55 -26.32
N LYS A 352 -1.76 -40.18 -25.94
CA LYS A 352 -0.54 -40.94 -26.27
C LYS A 352 0.27 -41.40 -25.04
N GLN A 353 0.46 -40.59 -23.99
CA GLN A 353 1.33 -40.95 -22.84
C GLN A 353 0.84 -40.42 -21.47
N LEU A 354 0.22 -41.30 -20.65
CA LEU A 354 -0.24 -40.93 -19.29
C LEU A 354 0.89 -40.47 -18.32
N GLY A 355 2.15 -40.82 -18.58
CA GLY A 355 3.28 -40.42 -17.71
C GLY A 355 3.69 -38.95 -17.88
N ALA A 356 3.47 -38.38 -19.07
CA ALA A 356 3.79 -36.97 -19.37
C ALA A 356 2.93 -35.99 -18.55
N THR A 357 1.72 -36.40 -18.17
CA THR A 357 0.78 -35.62 -17.37
C THR A 357 1.35 -35.21 -16.01
N PHE A 358 2.12 -36.08 -15.35
CA PHE A 358 2.72 -35.77 -14.05
C PHE A 358 3.83 -34.71 -14.16
N PHE A 359 4.71 -34.85 -15.15
CA PHE A 359 5.78 -33.87 -15.40
C PHE A 359 5.21 -32.51 -15.80
N LEU A 360 4.16 -32.51 -16.62
CA LEU A 360 3.47 -31.29 -17.00
C LEU A 360 2.77 -30.62 -15.80
N SER A 361 2.13 -31.41 -14.92
CA SER A 361 1.54 -30.87 -13.67
C SER A 361 2.62 -30.27 -12.76
N SER A 362 3.79 -30.90 -12.68
CA SER A 362 4.92 -30.41 -11.87
C SER A 362 5.50 -29.11 -12.42
N ALA A 363 5.65 -29.01 -13.75
CA ALA A 363 6.07 -27.78 -14.41
C ALA A 363 5.08 -26.63 -14.18
N PHE A 364 3.77 -26.93 -14.21
CA PHE A 364 2.75 -25.92 -13.93
C PHE A 364 2.78 -25.46 -12.46
N ILE A 365 2.95 -26.38 -11.50
CA ILE A 365 3.15 -26.01 -10.09
C ILE A 365 4.38 -25.11 -9.94
N ALA A 366 5.48 -25.37 -10.64
CA ALA A 366 6.68 -24.53 -10.59
C ALA A 366 6.42 -23.10 -11.08
N VAL A 367 5.64 -22.92 -12.16
CA VAL A 367 5.20 -21.59 -12.63
C VAL A 367 4.41 -20.88 -11.54
N VAL A 368 3.45 -21.57 -10.91
CA VAL A 368 2.58 -20.98 -9.86
C VAL A 368 3.37 -20.62 -8.61
N VAL A 369 4.32 -21.46 -8.20
CA VAL A 369 5.22 -21.18 -7.07
C VAL A 369 6.11 -19.99 -7.39
N THR A 370 6.59 -19.87 -8.63
CA THR A 370 7.38 -18.70 -9.07
C THR A 370 6.53 -17.43 -8.97
N THR A 371 5.30 -17.43 -9.49
CA THR A 371 4.37 -16.31 -9.31
C THR A 371 4.12 -16.00 -7.84
N MET A 372 3.95 -17.01 -6.99
CA MET A 372 3.75 -16.83 -5.55
C MET A 372 4.95 -16.13 -4.90
N ILE A 373 6.18 -16.53 -5.25
CA ILE A 373 7.40 -15.90 -4.73
C ILE A 373 7.49 -14.44 -5.21
N GLU A 374 7.22 -14.18 -6.49
CA GLU A 374 7.22 -12.81 -7.02
C GLU A 374 6.13 -11.94 -6.38
N PHE A 375 4.95 -12.50 -6.12
CA PHE A 375 3.86 -11.80 -5.42
C PHE A 375 4.22 -11.55 -3.96
N TRP A 376 4.91 -12.48 -3.30
CA TRP A 376 5.37 -12.32 -1.92
C TRP A 376 6.43 -11.22 -1.79
N LYS A 377 7.33 -11.08 -2.76
CA LYS A 377 8.30 -9.97 -2.82
C LYS A 377 7.61 -8.61 -2.90
N ALA A 378 6.46 -8.54 -3.58
CA ALA A 378 5.67 -7.31 -3.71
C ALA A 378 4.74 -7.05 -2.51
N ASP A 379 3.97 -8.05 -2.06
CA ASP A 379 3.05 -7.96 -0.92
C ASP A 379 2.86 -9.34 -0.27
N LEU A 380 3.08 -9.40 1.05
CA LEU A 380 2.97 -10.65 1.83
C LEU A 380 1.59 -11.32 1.69
N VAL A 381 0.52 -10.53 1.72
CA VAL A 381 -0.85 -11.08 1.65
C VAL A 381 -1.12 -11.60 0.24
N ALA A 382 -0.65 -10.93 -0.81
CA ALA A 382 -0.76 -11.40 -2.19
C ALA A 382 -0.07 -12.75 -2.40
N GLY A 383 1.12 -12.94 -1.80
CA GLY A 383 1.80 -14.24 -1.77
C GLY A 383 0.97 -15.32 -1.05
N VAL A 384 0.49 -15.02 0.16
CA VAL A 384 -0.31 -15.98 0.96
C VAL A 384 -1.64 -16.34 0.28
N LEU A 385 -2.26 -15.42 -0.44
CA LEU A 385 -3.49 -15.69 -1.22
C LEU A 385 -3.29 -16.74 -2.33
N LEU A 386 -2.06 -16.96 -2.80
CA LEU A 386 -1.75 -18.02 -3.78
C LEU A 386 -1.44 -19.37 -3.12
N LEU A 387 -1.24 -19.44 -1.80
CA LEU A 387 -0.91 -20.68 -1.10
C LEU A 387 -2.01 -21.76 -1.25
N PRO A 388 -3.32 -21.45 -1.09
CA PRO A 388 -4.37 -22.44 -1.34
C PRO A 388 -4.37 -22.98 -2.77
N TYR A 389 -3.96 -22.15 -3.74
CA TYR A 389 -3.86 -22.58 -5.13
C TYR A 389 -2.75 -23.61 -5.34
N VAL A 390 -1.57 -23.37 -4.77
CA VAL A 390 -0.44 -24.32 -4.81
C VAL A 390 -0.82 -25.65 -4.14
N ILE A 391 -1.49 -25.60 -2.99
CA ILE A 391 -1.96 -26.80 -2.27
C ILE A 391 -2.93 -27.60 -3.15
N TRP A 392 -3.90 -26.92 -3.76
CA TRP A 392 -4.90 -27.55 -4.63
C TRP A 392 -4.25 -28.21 -5.86
N LEU A 393 -3.34 -27.52 -6.54
CA LEU A 393 -2.62 -28.09 -7.70
C LEU A 393 -1.75 -29.28 -7.32
N THR A 394 -1.11 -29.23 -6.15
CA THR A 394 -0.30 -30.34 -5.63
C THR A 394 -1.18 -31.57 -5.39
N TRP A 395 -2.38 -31.39 -4.85
CA TRP A 395 -3.34 -32.49 -4.69
C TRP A 395 -3.76 -33.04 -6.06
N LEU A 396 -4.10 -32.19 -7.04
CA LEU A 396 -4.45 -32.65 -8.40
C LEU A 396 -3.29 -33.41 -9.08
N ALA A 397 -2.05 -32.97 -8.88
CA ALA A 397 -0.88 -33.69 -9.37
C ALA A 397 -0.75 -35.09 -8.73
N ALA A 398 -1.04 -35.23 -7.44
CA ALA A 398 -1.07 -36.53 -6.76
C ALA A 398 -2.20 -37.44 -7.30
N VAL A 399 -3.38 -36.88 -7.60
CA VAL A 399 -4.48 -37.62 -8.27
C VAL A 399 -4.00 -38.14 -9.63
N ASN A 400 -3.41 -37.26 -10.45
CA ASN A 400 -2.90 -37.61 -11.78
C ASN A 400 -1.83 -38.70 -11.71
N TYR A 401 -0.90 -38.60 -10.76
CA TYR A 401 0.11 -39.63 -10.50
C TYR A 401 -0.52 -40.98 -10.15
N SER A 402 -1.55 -40.97 -9.30
CA SER A 402 -2.23 -42.19 -8.85
C SER A 402 -3.00 -42.86 -9.99
N ILE A 403 -3.67 -42.07 -10.84
CA ILE A 403 -4.30 -42.57 -12.07
C ILE A 403 -3.25 -43.20 -12.98
N TRP A 404 -2.10 -42.55 -13.18
CA TRP A 404 -1.01 -43.11 -13.96
C TRP A 404 -0.54 -44.45 -13.38
N ARG A 405 -0.26 -44.53 -12.08
CA ARG A 405 0.21 -45.75 -11.39
C ARG A 405 -0.77 -46.91 -11.55
N LEU A 406 -2.07 -46.67 -11.32
CA LEU A 406 -3.13 -47.68 -11.42
C LEU A 406 -3.31 -48.22 -12.85
N ASN A 407 -3.07 -47.38 -13.86
CA ASN A 407 -3.26 -47.76 -15.27
C ASN A 407 -1.96 -48.24 -15.95
N ALA A 408 -0.79 -47.90 -15.41
CA ALA A 408 0.52 -48.42 -15.85
C ALA A 408 0.65 -49.94 -15.60
N GLN A 409 0.15 -50.43 -14.45
CA GLN A 409 0.14 -51.86 -14.11
C GLN A 409 -0.69 -52.70 -15.11
N ARG A 410 -1.78 -52.13 -15.65
CA ARG A 410 -2.66 -52.80 -16.63
C ARG A 410 -2.00 -52.96 -18.00
N ARG A 411 -1.12 -52.02 -18.41
CA ARG A 411 -0.31 -52.12 -19.63
C ARG A 411 0.78 -53.19 -19.50
N GLN A 412 1.41 -53.33 -18.34
CA GLN A 412 2.41 -54.37 -18.10
C GLN A 412 1.79 -55.79 -18.02
N GLY A 413 0.64 -55.96 -17.38
CA GLY A 413 -0.08 -57.24 -17.32
C GLY A 413 -0.61 -57.76 -18.66
N LYS A 414 -0.96 -56.85 -19.60
CA LYS A 414 -1.27 -57.24 -21.00
C LYS A 414 -0.01 -57.63 -21.80
N ARG A 415 1.13 -57.00 -21.52
CA ARG A 415 2.41 -57.28 -22.18
C ARG A 415 3.03 -58.62 -21.74
N THR A 416 2.81 -59.03 -20.49
CA THR A 416 3.23 -60.35 -19.99
C THR A 416 2.33 -61.49 -20.45
N ARG A 417 1.02 -61.25 -20.64
CA ARG A 417 0.07 -62.26 -21.16
C ARG A 417 0.20 -62.51 -22.68
N ASN A 418 0.72 -61.54 -23.44
CA ASN A 418 0.97 -61.65 -24.88
C ASN A 418 2.42 -62.01 -25.25
N LYS A 419 3.27 -62.41 -24.30
CA LYS A 419 4.54 -63.07 -24.67
C LYS A 419 4.20 -64.46 -25.24
N PRO A 420 4.56 -64.79 -26.49
CA PRO A 420 4.41 -66.16 -26.97
C PRO A 420 5.26 -67.07 -26.08
N LYS A 421 4.67 -68.17 -25.62
CA LYS A 421 5.44 -69.24 -24.97
C LYS A 421 6.43 -69.76 -26.02
N SER A 422 7.71 -69.47 -25.85
CA SER A 422 8.76 -70.17 -26.60
C SER A 422 8.68 -71.65 -26.20
N LYS A 423 8.25 -72.48 -27.15
CA LYS A 423 8.49 -73.92 -27.10
C LYS A 423 9.88 -74.21 -27.61
#